data_AF-A0A7J4SRN5-F1
#
_entry.id   AF-A0A7J4SRN5-F1
#
_cell.length_a   1.000
_cell.length_b   1.000
_cell.length_c   1.000
_cell.angle_alpha   90.00
_cell.angle_beta   90.00
_cell.angle_gamma   90.00
#
_symmetry.space_group_name_H-M   'P 1'
#
loop_
_entity.id
_entity.type
_entity.pdbx_description
1 polymer ?
#
loop_
_entity_poly.entity_id
_entity_poly.type
_entity_poly.pdbx_seq_one_letter_code
_entity_poly.pdbx_strand_id
1 'polypeptide(L)'
;MIKESPPCRPQDFGKFEIVDRDGAARIGKIHTNHGILTTPALLPVVNPNILTVEPREMWDKFGFRALITNSYVIWKHEKLREQALE
;
A
#
# COMPACT_ATOMS: atom_id res chain seq x y z
N MET A 1 -19.67 -3.27 -0.41
CA MET A 1 -18.83 -3.04 0.79
C MET A 1 -17.48 -3.70 0.55
N ILE A 2 -16.42 -2.91 0.54
CA ILE A 2 -15.05 -3.40 0.42
C ILE A 2 -14.64 -3.97 1.78
N LYS A 3 -14.32 -5.26 1.85
CA LYS A 3 -13.94 -5.93 3.09
C LYS A 3 -12.46 -5.67 3.36
N GLU A 4 -12.13 -5.02 4.47
CA GLU A 4 -10.74 -4.86 4.91
C GLU A 4 -10.14 -6.23 5.24
N SER A 5 -8.91 -6.46 4.78
CA SER A 5 -8.16 -7.67 5.11
C SER A 5 -7.50 -7.48 6.48
N PRO A 6 -7.63 -8.43 7.42
CA PRO A 6 -6.96 -8.32 8.71
C PRO A 6 -5.42 -8.33 8.53
N PRO A 7 -4.67 -7.75 9.48
CA PRO A 7 -3.21 -7.86 9.54
C PRO A 7 -2.75 -9.31 9.48
N CYS A 8 -1.55 -9.54 8.91
CA CYS A 8 -0.97 -10.88 8.93
C CYS A 8 -0.57 -11.30 10.36
N ARG A 9 -0.41 -12.60 10.58
CA ARG A 9 0.19 -13.10 11.82
C ARG A 9 1.65 -12.63 11.89
N PRO A 10 2.23 -12.36 13.09
CA PRO A 10 3.61 -11.87 13.21
C PRO A 10 4.64 -12.75 12.50
N GLN A 11 4.47 -14.07 12.56
CA GLN A 11 5.34 -15.06 11.90
C GLN A 11 5.27 -15.04 10.36
N ASP A 12 4.22 -14.46 9.78
CA ASP A 12 4.04 -14.36 8.34
C ASP A 12 4.51 -13.00 7.78
N PHE A 13 4.93 -12.05 8.63
CA PHE A 13 5.34 -10.71 8.17
C PHE A 13 6.46 -10.77 7.13
N GLY A 14 6.24 -10.13 5.97
CA GLY A 14 7.18 -10.13 4.85
C GLY A 14 7.15 -11.38 3.99
N LYS A 15 6.34 -12.39 4.32
CA LYS A 15 6.17 -13.60 3.51
C LYS A 15 5.53 -13.24 2.17
N PHE A 16 6.14 -13.73 1.09
CA PHE A 16 5.54 -13.78 -0.23
C PHE A 16 5.15 -15.21 -0.58
N GLU A 17 3.89 -15.42 -0.93
CA GLU A 17 3.38 -16.71 -1.39
C GLU A 17 2.80 -16.58 -2.80
N ILE A 18 3.05 -17.57 -3.65
CA ILE A 18 2.43 -17.67 -4.97
C ILE A 18 1.14 -18.47 -4.80
N VAL A 19 0.02 -17.91 -5.27
CA VAL A 19 -1.29 -18.56 -5.18
C VAL A 19 -1.78 -19.12 -6.51
N ASP A 20 -1.29 -18.57 -7.63
CA ASP A 20 -1.61 -19.05 -8.97
C ASP A 20 -0.50 -18.66 -9.96
N ARG A 21 -0.37 -19.40 -11.07
CA ARG A 21 0.66 -19.18 -12.10
C ARG A 21 0.18 -19.54 -13.50
N ASP A 22 0.61 -18.73 -14.46
CA ASP A 22 0.55 -19.04 -15.88
C ASP A 22 1.91 -18.69 -16.52
N GLY A 23 2.62 -19.70 -17.03
CA GLY A 23 4.01 -19.58 -17.46
C GLY A 23 4.93 -18.95 -16.38
N ALA A 24 5.51 -17.79 -16.71
CA ALA A 24 6.36 -17.03 -15.77
C ALA A 24 5.58 -16.04 -14.89
N ALA A 25 4.32 -15.74 -15.24
CA ALA A 25 3.45 -14.85 -14.48
C ALA A 25 2.98 -15.50 -13.18
N ARG A 26 2.71 -14.69 -12.16
CA ARG A 26 2.35 -15.15 -10.83
C ARG A 26 1.33 -14.22 -10.20
N ILE A 27 0.26 -14.82 -9.68
CA ILE A 27 -0.55 -14.18 -8.66
C ILE A 27 0.07 -14.54 -7.32
N GLY A 28 0.31 -13.54 -6.48
CA GLY A 28 0.95 -13.75 -5.19
C GLY A 28 0.30 -12.93 -4.09
N LYS A 29 0.66 -13.22 -2.85
CA LYS A 29 0.22 -12.50 -1.66
C LYS A 29 1.43 -12.11 -0.84
N ILE A 30 1.55 -10.83 -0.55
CA ILE A 30 2.54 -10.26 0.37
C ILE A 30 1.85 -10.01 1.70
N HIS A 31 2.36 -10.61 2.76
CA HIS A 31 1.84 -10.50 4.11
C HIS A 31 2.44 -9.26 4.80
N THR A 32 1.60 -8.29 5.14
CA THR A 32 2.02 -7.04 5.79
C THR A 32 1.23 -6.78 7.08
N ASN A 33 1.75 -5.89 7.92
CA ASN A 33 1.07 -5.44 9.13
C ASN A 33 -0.24 -4.67 8.83
N HIS A 34 -0.41 -4.18 7.60
CA HIS A 34 -1.60 -3.44 7.16
C HIS A 34 -2.57 -4.29 6.35
N GLY A 35 -2.37 -5.62 6.33
CA GLY A 35 -3.17 -6.58 5.58
C GLY A 35 -2.38 -7.28 4.47
N ILE A 36 -3.07 -8.12 3.70
CA ILE A 36 -2.48 -8.91 2.62
C ILE A 36 -2.58 -8.13 1.30
N LEU A 37 -1.45 -7.87 0.64
CA LEU A 37 -1.39 -7.27 -0.69
C LEU A 37 -1.30 -8.36 -1.76
N THR A 38 -2.24 -8.37 -2.70
CA THR A 38 -2.23 -9.32 -3.83
C THR A 38 -1.43 -8.75 -5.00
N THR A 39 -0.54 -9.55 -5.60
CA THR A 39 0.24 -9.19 -6.80
C THR A 39 -0.34 -9.89 -8.04
N PRO A 40 -0.21 -9.31 -9.25
CA PRO A 40 0.46 -8.04 -9.57
C PRO A 40 -0.28 -6.83 -9.00
N ALA A 41 0.48 -5.88 -8.43
CA ALA A 41 -0.08 -4.70 -7.76
C ALA A 41 0.44 -3.42 -8.41
N LEU A 42 -0.46 -2.49 -8.72
CA LEU A 42 -0.12 -1.13 -9.13
C LEU A 42 -0.28 -0.21 -7.92
N LEU A 43 0.77 0.56 -7.59
CA LEU A 43 0.78 1.48 -6.46
C LEU A 43 0.79 2.92 -6.99
N PRO A 44 -0.30 3.69 -6.81
CA PRO A 44 -0.30 5.11 -7.14
C PRO A 44 0.74 5.87 -6.30
N VAL A 45 1.40 6.83 -6.94
CA VAL A 45 2.31 7.75 -6.26
C VAL A 45 1.49 8.89 -5.67
N VAL A 46 1.60 9.10 -4.36
CA VAL A 46 0.99 10.23 -3.65
C VAL A 46 2.07 11.28 -3.38
N ASN A 47 1.80 12.53 -3.77
CA ASN A 47 2.59 13.68 -3.36
C ASN A 47 1.89 14.36 -2.17
N PRO A 48 2.43 14.28 -0.94
CA PRO A 48 1.78 14.82 0.25
C PRO A 48 1.67 16.36 0.24
N ASN A 49 2.43 17.06 -0.61
CA ASN A 49 2.28 18.51 -0.78
C ASN A 49 1.08 18.88 -1.67
N ILE A 50 0.67 17.99 -2.59
CA ILE A 50 -0.40 18.26 -3.56
C ILE A 50 -1.18 16.97 -3.79
N LEU A 51 -2.35 16.86 -3.17
CA LEU A 51 -3.25 15.72 -3.31
C LEU A 51 -4.22 15.95 -4.47
N THR A 52 -3.78 15.67 -5.70
CA THR A 52 -4.66 15.76 -6.90
C THR A 52 -5.86 14.83 -6.81
N VAL A 53 -5.66 13.67 -6.17
CA VAL A 53 -6.70 12.70 -5.81
C VAL A 53 -6.44 12.29 -4.37
N GLU A 54 -7.46 12.33 -3.53
CA GLU A 54 -7.33 11.96 -2.12
C GLU A 54 -7.01 10.46 -1.98
N PRO A 55 -6.07 10.05 -1.10
CA PRO A 55 -5.75 8.64 -0.87
C PRO A 55 -6.98 7.78 -0.54
N ARG A 56 -7.95 8.35 0.19
CA ARG A 56 -9.21 7.66 0.51
C ARG A 56 -10.07 7.42 -0.72
N GLU A 57 -10.08 8.36 -1.67
CA GLU A 57 -10.78 8.19 -2.94
C GLU A 57 -10.14 7.08 -3.78
N MET A 58 -8.81 6.98 -3.80
CA MET A 58 -8.10 5.88 -4.47
C MET A 58 -8.50 4.51 -3.92
N TRP A 59 -8.73 4.42 -2.61
CA TRP A 59 -9.17 3.20 -1.95
C TRP A 59 -10.65 2.86 -2.24
N ASP A 60 -11.55 3.82 -2.02
CA ASP A 60 -12.99 3.59 -2.05
C ASP A 60 -13.54 3.52 -3.49
N LYS A 61 -13.07 4.38 -4.41
CA LYS A 61 -13.59 4.47 -5.77
C LYS A 61 -12.79 3.67 -6.79
N PHE A 62 -11.46 3.67 -6.69
CA PHE A 62 -10.58 3.05 -7.68
C PHE A 62 -10.09 1.65 -7.27
N GLY A 63 -10.31 1.25 -6.01
CA GLY A 63 -10.01 -0.09 -5.52
C GLY A 63 -8.52 -0.38 -5.32
N PHE A 64 -7.67 0.65 -5.27
CA PHE A 64 -6.25 0.48 -4.93
C PHE A 64 -6.10 -0.01 -3.49
N ARG A 65 -5.15 -0.94 -3.28
CA ARG A 65 -4.90 -1.59 -1.99
C ARG A 65 -3.57 -1.23 -1.34
N ALA A 66 -2.76 -0.47 -2.06
CA ALA A 66 -1.51 0.09 -1.60
C ALA A 66 -1.22 1.35 -2.40
N LEU A 67 -0.42 2.22 -1.82
CA LEU A 67 0.09 3.44 -2.44
C LEU A 67 1.55 3.61 -2.03
N ILE A 68 2.25 4.52 -2.69
CA ILE A 68 3.61 4.87 -2.33
C ILE A 68 3.75 6.39 -2.27
N THR A 69 4.55 6.87 -1.33
CA THR A 69 4.92 8.28 -1.21
C THR A 69 6.43 8.37 -1.02
N ASN A 70 7.01 9.51 -1.39
CA ASN A 70 8.43 9.74 -1.22
C ASN A 70 8.71 10.27 0.20
N SER A 71 9.39 9.47 1.03
CA SER A 71 9.74 9.85 2.40
C SER A 71 10.67 11.06 2.48
N TYR A 72 11.50 11.32 1.45
CA TYR A 72 12.33 12.52 1.39
C TYR A 72 11.48 13.80 1.28
N VAL A 73 10.35 13.75 0.56
CA VAL A 73 9.44 14.90 0.44
C VAL A 73 8.82 15.21 1.80
N ILE A 74 8.39 14.19 2.54
CA ILE A 74 7.85 14.33 3.91
C ILE A 74 8.93 14.90 4.83
N TRP A 75 10.11 14.29 4.85
CA TRP A 75 11.22 14.71 5.72
C TRP A 75 11.69 16.15 5.45
N LYS A 76 11.74 16.57 4.18
CA LYS A 76 12.22 17.89 3.76
C LYS A 76 11.29 19.03 4.16
N HIS A 77 9.99 18.80 4.27
CA HIS A 77 9.01 19.85 4.57
C HIS A 77 8.59 19.75 6.04
N GLU A 78 8.95 20.76 6.84
CA GLU A 78 8.79 20.78 8.31
C GLU A 78 7.38 20.37 8.76
N LYS A 79 6.33 20.99 8.21
CA LYS A 79 4.94 20.65 8.54
C LYS A 79 4.58 19.18 8.30
N LEU A 80 5.01 18.63 7.16
CA LEU A 80 4.74 17.23 6.82
C LEU A 80 5.53 16.28 7.71
N ARG A 81 6.76 16.66 8.06
CA ARG A 81 7.62 15.89 8.96
C ARG A 81 7.05 15.85 10.38
N GLU A 82 6.61 16.98 10.91
CA GLU A 82 5.99 17.07 12.23
C GLU A 82 4.73 16.18 12.29
N GLN A 83 3.83 16.31 11.31
CA GLN A 83 2.63 15.49 11.21
C GLN A 83 2.91 13.98 11.08
N ALA A 84 4.04 13.60 10.48
CA ALA A 84 4.40 12.19 10.31
C ALA A 84 5.09 11.57 11.53
N LEU A 85 5.55 12.40 12.49
CA LEU A 85 6.21 11.96 13.72
C LEU A 85 5.28 11.93 14.93
N GLU A 86 4.12 12.59 14.85
CA GLU A 86 3.00 12.41 15.79
C GLU A 86 2.35 11.03 15.64
#